data_AF-A0A9P3FKA3-F1
#
_entry.id   AF-A0A9P3FKA3-F1
#
_cell.length_a   1.000
_cell.length_b   1.000
_cell.length_c   1.000
_cell.angle_alpha   90.00
_cell.angle_beta   90.00
_cell.angle_gamma   90.00
#
_symmetry.space_group_name_H-M   'P 1'
#
loop_
_entity.id
_entity.type
_entity.pdbx_description
1 polymer ?
#
loop_
_entity_poly.entity_id
_entity_poly.type
_entity_poly.pdbx_seq_one_letter_code
_entity_poly.pdbx_strand_id
1 'polypeptide(L)'
;MRPFFLCLSASAAATTHHFNSHLEARQSNGSIQIAIVNKCPDVIWPGIAENDGESSDGFELAPGSNRTISVAADWKGRIWGRTNCTFPNGENLPGNCLTGECGALKCRQAGNPPATLAEFDMYGAAEQAYYDISLVDGYNLPMAIVLEPNNVPTLANVKLSDKIPSCVGSIDGFASAADFNPYSNNQQFLGTSNTDQLPFETKTTAQFIGSWCPFDLLVAPPKVPGNGVYPYPDGNIKRPDFSPCNSACQKYGRAKYCCTGRYDRGNCDPNYYAKAAKAVCPDAYSYPHDDTKSVFGVARGGNWQVVFCPGGRSTNILATVAGKAS
;
A
#
# COMPACT_ATOMS: atom_id res chain seq x y z
N MET A 1 -3.20 -54.78 0.18
CA MET A 1 -3.18 -53.78 -0.91
C MET A 1 -4.24 -52.73 -0.62
N ARG A 2 -3.84 -51.56 -0.11
CA ARG A 2 -4.70 -50.38 0.08
C ARG A 2 -4.00 -49.21 -0.64
N PRO A 3 -4.70 -48.43 -1.48
CA PRO A 3 -4.06 -47.41 -2.29
C PRO A 3 -3.70 -46.20 -1.43
N PHE A 4 -2.47 -45.72 -1.61
CA PHE A 4 -2.00 -44.42 -1.15
C PHE A 4 -2.68 -43.33 -1.98
N PHE A 5 -3.53 -42.51 -1.35
CA PHE A 5 -3.92 -41.21 -1.91
C PHE A 5 -2.83 -40.20 -1.57
N LEU A 6 -2.03 -39.80 -2.57
CA LEU A 6 -1.18 -38.62 -2.46
C LEU A 6 -2.08 -37.37 -2.51
N CYS A 7 -2.16 -36.66 -1.39
CA CYS A 7 -2.70 -35.32 -1.33
C CYS A 7 -1.62 -34.36 -1.85
N LEU A 8 -1.77 -33.85 -3.08
CA LEU A 8 -0.96 -32.71 -3.55
C LEU A 8 -1.44 -31.45 -2.82
N SER A 9 -0.72 -31.04 -1.78
CA SER A 9 -0.82 -29.71 -1.22
C SER A 9 -0.24 -28.72 -2.24
N ALA A 10 -1.10 -27.85 -2.79
CA ALA A 10 -0.64 -26.69 -3.55
C ALA A 10 0.08 -25.73 -2.59
N SER A 11 1.41 -25.65 -2.69
CA SER A 11 2.19 -24.64 -1.99
C SER A 11 1.82 -23.27 -2.54
N ALA A 12 1.30 -22.40 -1.66
CA ALA A 12 1.17 -20.98 -1.93
C ALA A 12 2.56 -20.42 -2.30
N ALA A 13 2.63 -19.74 -3.44
CA ALA A 13 3.85 -19.07 -3.88
C ALA A 13 4.18 -17.96 -2.87
N ALA A 14 5.28 -18.12 -2.14
CA ALA A 14 5.85 -17.03 -1.37
C ALA A 14 6.39 -15.99 -2.36
N THR A 15 5.70 -14.85 -2.46
CA THR A 15 6.23 -13.67 -3.14
C THR A 15 7.48 -13.23 -2.39
N THR A 16 8.62 -13.20 -3.08
CA THR A 16 9.88 -12.69 -2.54
C THR A 16 9.73 -11.18 -2.39
N HIS A 17 9.49 -10.70 -1.17
CA HIS A 17 9.35 -9.28 -0.85
C HIS A 17 10.74 -8.60 -0.82
N HIS A 18 10.83 -7.36 -1.30
CA HIS A 18 12.08 -6.65 -1.66
C HIS A 18 13.01 -6.25 -0.52
N PHE A 19 12.73 -6.65 0.72
CA PHE A 19 13.68 -6.52 1.83
C PHE A 19 14.42 -7.84 2.01
N ASN A 20 15.66 -7.88 1.52
CA ASN A 20 16.52 -9.06 1.61
C ASN A 20 16.61 -9.54 3.07
N SER A 21 16.06 -10.72 3.35
CA SER A 21 15.90 -11.27 4.70
C SER A 21 17.23 -11.82 5.23
N HIS A 22 18.11 -10.93 5.68
CA HIS A 22 19.09 -11.31 6.69
C HIS A 22 18.38 -11.26 8.04
N LEU A 23 18.10 -12.44 8.61
CA LEU A 23 17.59 -12.60 9.97
C LEU A 23 18.71 -12.21 10.95
N GLU A 24 18.75 -10.93 11.33
CA GLU A 24 19.54 -10.47 12.45
C GLU A 24 18.74 -10.66 13.75
N ALA A 25 19.41 -11.07 14.82
CA ALA A 25 18.78 -11.21 16.13
C ALA A 25 18.24 -9.85 16.60
N ARG A 26 17.00 -9.82 17.12
CA ARG A 26 16.34 -8.63 17.67
C ARG A 26 17.26 -7.95 18.69
N GLN A 27 17.73 -6.74 18.37
CA GLN A 27 18.75 -6.05 19.18
C GLN A 27 18.21 -4.83 19.94
N SER A 28 16.96 -4.41 19.71
CA SER A 28 16.54 -3.08 20.16
C SER A 28 15.90 -3.01 21.56
N ASN A 29 16.41 -2.06 22.37
CA ASN A 29 15.83 -1.61 23.63
C ASN A 29 15.01 -0.34 23.35
N GLY A 30 13.82 -0.49 22.78
CA GLY A 30 12.95 0.65 22.43
C GLY A 30 11.73 0.23 21.62
N SER A 31 10.72 1.10 21.58
CA SER A 31 9.53 0.92 20.76
C SER A 31 9.21 2.15 19.92
N ILE A 32 8.68 1.92 18.72
CA ILE A 32 8.19 2.94 17.80
C ILE A 32 6.66 2.90 17.86
N GLN A 33 6.02 4.06 17.95
CA GLN A 33 4.57 4.15 17.88
C GLN A 33 4.14 4.37 16.43
N ILE A 34 3.14 3.63 15.99
CA ILE A 34 2.50 3.82 14.69
C ILE A 34 1.00 4.05 14.91
N ALA A 35 0.52 5.25 14.63
CA ALA A 35 -0.90 5.57 14.66
C ALA A 35 -1.56 5.12 13.35
N ILE A 36 -2.52 4.20 13.44
CA ILE A 36 -3.31 3.77 12.29
C ILE A 36 -4.59 4.59 12.29
N VAL A 37 -4.82 5.38 11.24
CA VAL A 37 -5.88 6.40 11.18
C VAL A 37 -6.85 6.04 10.05
N ASN A 38 -8.15 5.93 10.38
CA ASN A 38 -9.20 5.76 9.37
C ASN A 38 -9.86 7.10 9.06
N LYS A 39 -9.56 7.68 7.88
CA LYS A 39 -10.30 8.82 7.33
C LYS A 39 -11.28 8.41 6.22
N CYS A 40 -11.45 7.11 5.98
CA CYS A 40 -12.43 6.61 5.04
C CYS A 40 -13.85 6.84 5.59
N PRO A 41 -14.86 6.95 4.71
CA PRO A 41 -16.25 7.11 5.13
C PRO A 41 -16.81 5.84 5.80
N ASP A 42 -16.20 4.68 5.53
CA ASP A 42 -16.63 3.38 6.01
C ASP A 42 -15.69 2.80 7.06
N VAL A 43 -16.20 1.83 7.82
CA VAL A 43 -15.39 0.99 8.71
C VAL A 43 -14.36 0.23 7.89
N ILE A 44 -13.12 0.20 8.37
CA ILE A 44 -12.06 -0.65 7.82
C ILE A 44 -11.54 -1.58 8.92
N TRP A 45 -10.88 -2.65 8.51
CA TRP A 45 -10.21 -3.55 9.45
C TRP A 45 -8.73 -3.59 9.14
N PRO A 46 -7.88 -2.76 9.77
CA PRO A 46 -6.45 -2.81 9.54
C PRO A 46 -5.90 -4.20 9.87
N GLY A 47 -4.96 -4.65 9.04
CA GLY A 47 -4.14 -5.83 9.27
C GLY A 47 -2.67 -5.42 9.42
N ILE A 48 -1.97 -6.10 10.31
CA ILE A 48 -0.56 -5.89 10.60
C ILE A 48 0.13 -7.24 10.53
N ALA A 49 1.26 -7.32 9.83
CA ALA A 49 2.08 -8.51 9.78
C ALA A 49 3.56 -8.15 9.75
N GLU A 50 4.34 -8.78 10.62
CA GLU A 50 5.80 -8.81 10.54
C GLU A 50 6.27 -9.74 9.42
N ASN A 51 7.44 -9.43 8.86
CA ASN A 51 8.01 -10.18 7.75
C ASN A 51 8.46 -11.60 8.15
N ASP A 52 8.67 -11.86 9.45
CA ASP A 52 8.96 -13.18 9.99
C ASP A 52 7.71 -14.09 10.06
N GLY A 53 6.51 -13.52 9.88
CA GLY A 53 5.24 -14.24 9.97
C GLY A 53 4.85 -14.66 11.39
N GLU A 54 5.61 -14.25 12.42
CA GLU A 54 5.37 -14.67 13.81
C GLU A 54 4.47 -13.69 14.56
N SER A 55 4.54 -12.40 14.22
CA SER A 55 3.76 -11.33 14.85
C SER A 55 2.78 -10.73 13.85
N SER A 56 1.50 -10.98 14.06
CA SER A 56 0.42 -10.37 13.27
C SER A 56 -0.73 -9.95 14.18
N ASP A 57 -1.37 -8.84 13.81
CA ASP A 57 -2.50 -8.27 14.53
C ASP A 57 -3.54 -7.76 13.53
N GLY A 58 -4.70 -7.40 14.04
CA GLY A 58 -5.74 -6.78 13.25
C GLY A 58 -6.94 -6.45 14.11
N PHE A 59 -7.66 -5.42 13.70
CA PHE A 59 -8.75 -4.87 14.49
C PHE A 59 -9.73 -4.11 13.61
N GLU A 60 -10.91 -3.84 14.14
CA GLU A 60 -11.88 -2.94 13.52
C GLU A 60 -11.54 -1.49 13.82
N LEU A 61 -11.69 -0.61 12.83
CA LEU A 61 -11.42 0.82 12.98
C LEU A 61 -12.53 1.64 12.31
N ALA A 62 -13.37 2.26 13.14
CA ALA A 62 -14.49 3.08 12.69
C ALA A 62 -14.05 4.36 11.95
N PRO A 63 -14.90 4.94 11.08
CA PRO A 63 -14.63 6.21 10.42
C PRO A 63 -14.22 7.31 11.40
N GLY A 64 -13.17 8.06 11.07
CA GLY A 64 -12.62 9.14 11.90
C GLY A 64 -11.84 8.68 13.14
N SER A 65 -11.81 7.38 13.44
CA SER A 65 -11.06 6.83 14.57
C SER A 65 -9.59 6.58 14.23
N ASN A 66 -8.77 6.49 15.26
CA ASN A 66 -7.39 6.03 15.16
C ASN A 66 -7.07 5.03 16.27
N ARG A 67 -6.05 4.20 16.04
CA ARG A 67 -5.47 3.31 17.05
C ARG A 67 -3.96 3.29 16.89
N THR A 68 -3.25 3.51 18.00
CA THR A 68 -1.79 3.42 18.03
C THR A 68 -1.35 2.01 18.38
N ILE A 69 -0.40 1.47 17.60
CA ILE A 69 0.31 0.23 17.90
C ILE A 69 1.76 0.56 18.30
N SER A 70 2.34 -0.31 19.12
CA SER A 70 3.73 -0.21 19.53
C SER A 70 4.51 -1.35 18.89
N VAL A 71 5.48 -1.03 18.04
CA VAL A 71 6.35 -2.01 17.37
C VAL A 71 7.78 -1.91 17.89
N ALA A 72 8.59 -2.94 17.64
CA ALA A 72 10.01 -2.91 17.98
C ALA A 72 10.75 -1.80 17.20
N ALA A 73 11.83 -1.24 17.74
CA ALA A 73 12.61 -0.22 17.01
C ALA A 73 13.42 -0.79 15.82
N ASP A 74 13.38 -2.11 15.64
CA ASP A 74 13.91 -2.88 14.51
C ASP A 74 12.82 -3.61 13.71
N TRP A 75 11.56 -3.20 13.89
CA TRP A 75 10.42 -3.82 13.23
C TRP A 75 10.51 -3.75 11.69
N LYS A 76 10.23 -4.90 11.06
CA LYS A 76 10.09 -5.03 9.61
C LYS A 76 8.74 -5.68 9.32
N GLY A 77 7.88 -4.98 8.60
CA GLY A 77 6.53 -5.47 8.37
C GLY A 77 5.69 -4.56 7.52
N ARG A 78 4.40 -4.91 7.45
CA ARG A 78 3.41 -4.25 6.60
C ARG A 78 2.11 -3.98 7.34
N ILE A 79 1.46 -2.90 6.95
CA ILE A 79 0.15 -2.48 7.40
C ILE A 79 -0.74 -2.28 6.17
N TRP A 80 -1.95 -2.82 6.21
CA TRP A 80 -2.93 -2.64 5.13
C TRP A 80 -4.35 -2.53 5.70
N GLY A 81 -5.29 -2.07 4.87
CA GLY A 81 -6.70 -1.98 5.25
C GLY A 81 -7.52 -3.07 4.56
N ARG A 82 -8.38 -3.74 5.32
CA ARG A 82 -9.38 -4.68 4.81
C ARG A 82 -10.73 -3.99 4.70
N THR A 83 -11.50 -4.35 3.68
CA THR A 83 -12.83 -3.76 3.43
C THR A 83 -13.92 -4.82 3.42
N ASN A 84 -15.13 -4.40 3.80
CA ASN A 84 -16.34 -5.22 3.80
C ASN A 84 -16.12 -6.59 4.46
N CYS A 85 -15.71 -6.55 5.74
CA CYS A 85 -15.41 -7.75 6.51
C CYS A 85 -16.59 -8.24 7.34
N THR A 86 -16.60 -9.52 7.67
CA THR A 86 -17.52 -10.13 8.63
C THR A 86 -16.79 -11.16 9.49
N PHE A 87 -16.91 -11.04 10.81
CA PHE A 87 -16.31 -11.94 11.80
C PHE A 87 -17.40 -12.53 12.71
N PRO A 88 -18.28 -13.41 12.18
CA PRO A 88 -19.53 -13.78 12.84
C PRO A 88 -19.32 -14.60 14.13
N ASN A 89 -18.14 -15.20 14.29
CA ASN A 89 -17.82 -16.08 15.41
C ASN A 89 -16.77 -15.44 16.37
N GLY A 90 -16.55 -14.13 16.28
CA GLY A 90 -15.60 -13.42 17.13
C GLY A 90 -14.18 -13.33 16.54
N GLU A 91 -13.31 -12.60 17.25
CA GLU A 91 -12.06 -12.04 16.71
C GLU A 91 -11.00 -13.08 16.31
N ASN A 92 -10.97 -14.21 17.00
CA ASN A 92 -9.96 -15.26 16.79
C ASN A 92 -10.43 -16.34 15.83
N LEU A 93 -11.66 -16.28 15.34
CA LEU A 93 -12.22 -17.26 14.42
C LEU A 93 -12.20 -16.76 12.97
N PRO A 94 -12.27 -17.69 11.99
CA PRO A 94 -12.25 -17.30 10.59
C PRO A 94 -13.33 -16.26 10.27
N GLY A 95 -12.89 -15.19 9.61
CA GLY A 95 -13.75 -14.18 9.02
C GLY A 95 -13.63 -14.19 7.51
N ASN A 96 -14.31 -13.25 6.87
CA ASN A 96 -14.13 -13.00 5.44
C ASN A 96 -14.14 -11.49 5.19
N CYS A 97 -13.35 -11.03 4.23
CA CYS A 97 -13.25 -9.65 3.79
C CYS A 97 -13.25 -9.62 2.26
N LEU A 98 -13.84 -8.57 1.66
CA LEU A 98 -13.83 -8.42 0.21
C LEU A 98 -12.40 -8.16 -0.32
N THR A 99 -11.59 -7.41 0.41
CA THR A 99 -10.20 -7.10 0.06
C THR A 99 -9.28 -7.25 1.27
N GLY A 100 -8.02 -7.65 1.05
CA GLY A 100 -6.99 -7.72 2.09
C GLY A 100 -7.19 -8.83 3.14
N GLU A 101 -8.07 -9.80 2.91
CA GLU A 101 -8.41 -10.89 3.85
C GLU A 101 -7.14 -11.60 4.38
N CYS A 102 -7.11 -11.98 5.67
CA CYS A 102 -5.91 -12.52 6.32
C CYS A 102 -6.20 -13.65 7.34
N GLY A 103 -7.30 -14.38 7.16
CA GLY A 103 -7.79 -15.48 7.99
C GLY A 103 -8.80 -15.08 9.06
N ALA A 104 -8.42 -14.23 10.01
CA ALA A 104 -9.23 -13.85 11.19
C ALA A 104 -9.16 -12.34 11.46
N LEU A 105 -9.86 -11.82 12.48
CA LEU A 105 -9.80 -10.38 12.78
C LEU A 105 -8.36 -9.99 13.10
N LYS A 106 -7.73 -10.71 14.03
CA LYS A 106 -6.28 -10.70 14.16
C LYS A 106 -5.69 -11.53 13.03
N CYS A 107 -4.94 -10.88 12.16
CA CYS A 107 -4.38 -11.54 10.99
C CYS A 107 -3.52 -12.73 11.41
N ARG A 108 -3.47 -13.75 10.54
CA ARG A 108 -2.61 -14.93 10.72
C ARG A 108 -1.56 -15.06 9.62
N GLN A 109 -1.65 -14.17 8.64
CA GLN A 109 -0.83 -14.13 7.45
C GLN A 109 -0.90 -12.73 6.83
N ALA A 110 -0.11 -12.53 5.78
CA ALA A 110 -0.26 -11.40 4.87
C ALA A 110 -1.70 -11.26 4.34
N GLY A 111 -2.12 -10.03 4.10
CA GLY A 111 -3.38 -9.76 3.42
C GLY A 111 -3.40 -10.32 2.00
N ASN A 112 -4.46 -11.05 1.65
CA ASN A 112 -4.70 -11.54 0.30
C ASN A 112 -4.95 -10.36 -0.65
N PRO A 113 -4.24 -10.26 -1.78
CA PRO A 113 -4.44 -9.21 -2.77
C PRO A 113 -5.89 -9.18 -3.33
N PRO A 114 -6.45 -7.98 -3.65
CA PRO A 114 -5.73 -6.73 -3.67
C PRO A 114 -5.67 -6.01 -2.32
N ALA A 115 -4.49 -5.49 -1.98
CA ALA A 115 -4.26 -4.67 -0.81
C ALA A 115 -3.19 -3.60 -1.09
N THR A 116 -3.54 -2.34 -0.85
CA THR A 116 -2.53 -1.27 -0.76
C THR A 116 -1.75 -1.47 0.53
N LEU A 117 -0.42 -1.57 0.45
CA LEU A 117 0.44 -1.83 1.60
C LEU A 117 1.22 -0.57 2.00
N ALA A 118 1.36 -0.33 3.30
CA ALA A 118 2.46 0.44 3.86
C ALA A 118 3.51 -0.54 4.36
N GLU A 119 4.70 -0.52 3.79
CA GLU A 119 5.81 -1.39 4.15
C GLU A 119 6.88 -0.60 4.90
N PHE A 120 7.49 -1.22 5.91
CA PHE A 120 8.54 -0.60 6.72
C PHE A 120 9.69 -1.59 6.98
N ASP A 121 10.91 -1.05 6.94
CA ASP A 121 12.11 -1.59 7.54
C ASP A 121 12.69 -0.52 8.49
N MET A 122 12.38 -0.62 9.78
CA MET A 122 12.79 0.35 10.80
C MET A 122 14.27 0.21 11.22
N TYR A 123 14.96 -0.82 10.73
CA TYR A 123 16.39 -1.07 10.92
C TYR A 123 17.01 -1.51 9.59
N GLY A 124 17.04 -0.57 8.66
CA GLY A 124 17.69 -0.72 7.38
C GLY A 124 19.20 -0.48 7.44
N ALA A 125 19.84 -0.65 6.29
CA ALA A 125 21.24 -0.29 6.09
C ALA A 125 21.55 1.15 6.52
N ALA A 126 22.78 1.38 6.97
CA ALA A 126 23.25 2.70 7.42
C ALA A 126 22.40 3.37 8.52
N GLU A 127 21.78 2.56 9.38
CA GLU A 127 20.92 3.02 10.48
C GLU A 127 19.77 3.93 10.01
N GLN A 128 19.20 3.60 8.84
CA GLN A 128 18.02 4.28 8.31
C GLN A 128 16.75 3.46 8.54
N ALA A 129 15.62 4.17 8.61
CA ALA A 129 14.31 3.59 8.42
C ALA A 129 13.94 3.74 6.93
N TYR A 130 13.61 2.62 6.29
CA TYR A 130 13.06 2.58 4.94
C TYR A 130 11.57 2.27 4.99
N TYR A 131 10.82 2.88 4.09
CA TYR A 131 9.38 2.69 4.02
C TYR A 131 8.87 3.07 2.64
N ASP A 132 7.72 2.51 2.29
CA ASP A 132 7.09 2.74 1.02
C ASP A 132 5.60 2.42 1.06
N ILE A 133 4.88 2.98 0.08
CA ILE A 133 3.54 2.50 -0.28
C ILE A 133 3.71 1.55 -1.44
N SER A 134 3.10 0.37 -1.36
CA SER A 134 3.25 -0.68 -2.36
C SER A 134 1.91 -1.11 -2.93
N LEU A 135 1.86 -1.10 -4.26
CA LEU A 135 0.76 -1.57 -5.10
C LEU A 135 1.12 -2.86 -5.84
N VAL A 136 2.24 -3.51 -5.48
CA VAL A 136 2.67 -4.81 -6.02
C VAL A 136 1.57 -5.85 -5.83
N ASP A 137 0.92 -5.81 -4.67
CA ASP A 137 -0.21 -6.65 -4.27
C ASP A 137 -1.56 -6.01 -4.58
N GLY A 138 -1.62 -5.12 -5.57
CA GLY A 138 -2.88 -4.49 -5.98
C GLY A 138 -3.18 -3.19 -5.25
N TYR A 139 -4.36 -2.64 -5.50
CA TYR A 139 -4.87 -1.43 -4.89
C TYR A 139 -6.27 -1.67 -4.34
N ASN A 140 -6.51 -1.27 -3.09
CA ASN A 140 -7.86 -1.30 -2.53
C ASN A 140 -8.25 0.01 -1.82
N LEU A 141 -7.38 0.59 -1.00
CA LEU A 141 -7.66 1.83 -0.29
C LEU A 141 -6.59 2.89 -0.58
N PRO A 142 -6.95 4.18 -0.63
CA PRO A 142 -5.98 5.27 -0.60
C PRO A 142 -5.21 5.27 0.72
N MET A 143 -3.94 5.64 0.69
CA MET A 143 -3.04 5.56 1.85
C MET A 143 -2.01 6.69 1.86
N ALA A 144 -1.59 7.12 3.04
CA ALA A 144 -0.37 7.90 3.24
C ALA A 144 0.45 7.33 4.41
N ILE A 145 1.77 7.51 4.34
CA ILE A 145 2.69 7.26 5.46
C ILE A 145 3.21 8.61 5.93
N VAL A 146 2.95 8.95 7.19
CA VAL A 146 3.33 10.24 7.79
C VAL A 146 4.42 10.01 8.83
N LEU A 147 5.55 10.69 8.68
CA LEU A 147 6.61 10.72 9.70
C LEU A 147 6.29 11.77 10.78
N GLU A 148 6.42 11.39 12.04
CA GLU A 148 6.34 12.27 13.20
C GLU A 148 7.70 12.32 13.92
N PRO A 149 8.54 13.35 13.68
CA PRO A 149 9.90 13.41 14.22
C PRO A 149 10.00 13.34 15.75
N ASN A 150 8.98 13.81 16.49
CA ASN A 150 8.87 13.76 17.95
C ASN A 150 10.16 14.16 18.71
N ASN A 151 10.79 15.25 18.28
CA ASN A 151 12.03 15.79 18.86
C ASN A 151 13.22 14.84 18.84
N VAL A 152 13.21 13.81 17.98
CA VAL A 152 14.38 12.96 17.76
C VAL A 152 15.47 13.80 17.07
N PRO A 153 16.68 13.94 17.67
CA PRO A 153 17.69 14.87 17.17
C PRO A 153 18.13 14.62 15.73
N THR A 154 18.23 13.35 15.32
CA THR A 154 18.57 12.94 13.96
C THR A 154 17.50 13.29 12.93
N LEU A 155 16.28 13.61 13.38
CA LEU A 155 15.15 14.00 12.55
C LEU A 155 14.88 15.52 12.57
N ALA A 156 15.62 16.30 13.35
CA ALA A 156 15.31 17.72 13.60
C ALA A 156 15.32 18.59 12.31
N ASN A 157 16.13 18.23 11.32
CA ASN A 157 16.26 18.97 10.06
C ASN A 157 15.62 18.26 8.87
N VAL A 158 14.81 17.23 9.12
CA VAL A 158 14.12 16.53 8.03
C VAL A 158 13.06 17.44 7.44
N LYS A 159 13.15 17.65 6.13
CA LYS A 159 12.08 18.30 5.36
C LYS A 159 10.95 17.29 5.14
N LEU A 160 9.85 17.46 5.86
CA LEU A 160 8.76 16.48 5.91
C LEU A 160 8.07 16.33 4.56
N SER A 161 7.96 17.41 3.77
CA SER A 161 7.39 17.35 2.42
C SER A 161 8.07 16.35 1.50
N ASP A 162 9.33 16.02 1.78
CA ASP A 162 10.15 15.13 0.95
C ASP A 162 10.10 13.68 1.46
N LYS A 163 9.26 13.38 2.46
CA LYS A 163 9.24 12.13 3.24
C LYS A 163 7.84 11.55 3.49
N ILE A 164 6.78 12.14 2.94
CA ILE A 164 5.40 11.72 3.24
C ILE A 164 4.73 11.26 1.94
N PRO A 165 4.93 9.99 1.53
CA PRO A 165 4.24 9.47 0.36
C PRO A 165 2.74 9.39 0.60
N SER A 166 1.96 9.72 -0.43
CA SER A 166 0.52 9.50 -0.47
C SER A 166 0.09 8.94 -1.83
N CYS A 167 -0.80 7.95 -1.80
CA CYS A 167 -1.37 7.31 -2.97
C CYS A 167 -2.91 7.42 -2.92
N VAL A 168 -3.47 8.19 -3.85
CA VAL A 168 -4.92 8.41 -4.02
C VAL A 168 -5.33 7.94 -5.41
N GLY A 169 -5.70 6.67 -5.51
CA GLY A 169 -6.14 5.99 -6.73
C GLY A 169 -7.64 5.65 -6.78
N SER A 170 -8.45 6.23 -5.89
CA SER A 170 -9.90 6.13 -5.91
C SER A 170 -10.51 7.51 -6.16
N ILE A 171 -11.67 7.56 -6.82
CA ILE A 171 -12.37 8.84 -7.03
C ILE A 171 -12.83 9.44 -5.70
N ASP A 172 -13.20 8.59 -4.75
CA ASP A 172 -13.61 8.98 -3.41
C ASP A 172 -12.41 9.56 -2.65
N GLY A 173 -12.49 10.86 -2.36
CA GLY A 173 -11.42 11.63 -1.73
C GLY A 173 -10.40 12.22 -2.71
N PHE A 174 -10.50 11.97 -4.01
CA PHE A 174 -9.60 12.57 -5.01
C PHE A 174 -9.94 14.05 -5.26
N ALA A 175 -8.93 14.91 -5.17
CA ALA A 175 -9.06 16.32 -5.54
C ALA A 175 -8.85 16.51 -7.05
N SER A 176 -9.95 16.70 -7.78
CA SER A 176 -9.97 16.83 -9.24
C SER A 176 -9.27 18.07 -9.78
N ALA A 177 -9.23 19.15 -8.98
CA ALA A 177 -8.53 20.38 -9.31
C ALA A 177 -7.02 20.13 -9.46
N ALA A 178 -6.45 20.54 -10.59
CA ALA A 178 -5.02 20.37 -10.87
C ALA A 178 -4.14 21.27 -9.98
N ASP A 179 -4.69 22.39 -9.51
CA ASP A 179 -4.11 23.35 -8.56
C ASP A 179 -4.52 23.06 -7.11
N PHE A 180 -4.88 21.80 -6.80
CA PHE A 180 -5.20 21.38 -5.44
C PHE A 180 -4.13 21.85 -4.45
N ASN A 181 -4.58 22.64 -3.46
CA ASN A 181 -3.73 23.17 -2.40
C ASN A 181 -4.45 23.00 -1.04
N PRO A 182 -4.06 22.01 -0.23
CA PRO A 182 -4.67 21.78 1.08
C PRO A 182 -4.15 22.74 2.17
N TYR A 183 -3.25 23.67 1.86
CA TYR A 183 -2.63 24.59 2.82
C TYR A 183 -3.26 25.98 2.83
N SER A 184 -4.37 26.17 2.10
CA SER A 184 -5.13 27.41 2.14
C SER A 184 -5.55 27.75 3.58
N ASN A 185 -5.60 29.03 3.93
CA ASN A 185 -5.97 29.49 5.27
C ASN A 185 -5.11 28.91 6.41
N ASN A 186 -3.81 28.67 6.16
CA ASN A 186 -2.85 28.10 7.12
C ASN A 186 -3.24 26.71 7.63
N GLN A 187 -4.03 25.95 6.88
CA GLN A 187 -4.32 24.56 7.19
C GLN A 187 -3.06 23.70 7.06
N GLN A 188 -2.96 22.68 7.91
CA GLN A 188 -1.95 21.64 7.80
C GLN A 188 -2.51 20.42 7.06
N PHE A 189 -1.64 19.71 6.35
CA PHE A 189 -2.02 18.50 5.63
C PHE A 189 -0.96 17.42 5.82
N LEU A 190 -1.38 16.25 6.32
CA LEU A 190 -0.50 15.11 6.61
C LEU A 190 0.77 15.49 7.41
N GLY A 191 0.64 16.39 8.40
CA GLY A 191 1.77 16.83 9.22
C GLY A 191 2.64 17.93 8.61
N THR A 192 2.34 18.39 7.39
CA THR A 192 3.04 19.49 6.73
C THR A 192 2.22 20.79 6.70
N SER A 193 2.84 21.90 6.31
CA SER A 193 2.24 23.24 6.31
C SER A 193 2.48 24.00 4.99
N ASN A 194 1.95 25.22 4.89
CA ASN A 194 2.17 26.10 3.74
C ASN A 194 3.64 26.48 3.49
N THR A 195 4.53 26.31 4.46
CA THR A 195 5.99 26.54 4.31
C THR A 195 6.76 25.27 3.93
N ASP A 196 6.14 24.10 4.02
CA ASP A 196 6.74 22.80 3.70
C ASP A 196 5.75 21.93 2.91
N GLN A 197 5.31 22.42 1.74
CA GLN A 197 4.20 21.81 1.01
C GLN A 197 4.59 20.51 0.30
N LEU A 198 3.75 19.47 0.45
CA LEU A 198 3.89 18.24 -0.33
C LEU A 198 3.79 18.51 -1.84
N PRO A 199 4.70 17.95 -2.65
CA PRO A 199 4.58 17.97 -4.10
C PRO A 199 3.54 16.93 -4.56
N PHE A 200 2.50 17.40 -5.25
CA PHE A 200 1.42 16.55 -5.78
C PHE A 200 1.58 16.30 -7.28
N GLU A 201 1.09 15.15 -7.74
CA GLU A 201 0.90 14.85 -9.17
C GLU A 201 -0.24 15.69 -9.75
N THR A 202 0.00 16.40 -10.87
CA THR A 202 -0.92 17.43 -11.40
C THR A 202 -1.63 17.06 -12.71
N LYS A 203 -1.24 15.97 -13.37
CA LYS A 203 -1.72 15.56 -14.70
C LYS A 203 -2.93 14.62 -14.63
N THR A 204 -3.11 13.90 -13.52
CA THR A 204 -4.25 12.97 -13.37
C THR A 204 -5.59 13.72 -13.30
N THR A 205 -6.63 13.15 -13.89
CA THR A 205 -7.99 13.71 -13.92
C THR A 205 -8.96 12.79 -13.18
N ALA A 206 -10.12 13.32 -12.78
CA ALA A 206 -11.19 12.51 -12.19
C ALA A 206 -11.58 11.32 -13.09
N GLN A 207 -11.65 11.57 -14.41
CA GLN A 207 -11.94 10.52 -15.39
C GLN A 207 -10.85 9.43 -15.38
N PHE A 208 -9.57 9.83 -15.39
CA PHE A 208 -8.47 8.89 -15.34
C PHE A 208 -8.46 8.09 -14.03
N ILE A 209 -8.65 8.74 -12.88
CA ILE A 209 -8.71 8.07 -11.56
C ILE A 209 -9.91 7.10 -11.49
N GLY A 210 -11.04 7.42 -12.11
CA GLY A 210 -12.18 6.50 -12.18
C GLY A 210 -11.95 5.27 -13.07
N SER A 211 -10.92 5.25 -13.93
CA SER A 211 -10.74 4.20 -14.94
C SER A 211 -9.32 3.66 -15.09
N TRP A 212 -8.36 4.06 -14.24
CA TRP A 212 -6.95 3.68 -14.40
C TRP A 212 -6.72 2.18 -14.27
N CYS A 213 -7.51 1.50 -13.42
CA CYS A 213 -7.40 0.06 -13.24
C CYS A 213 -7.77 -0.64 -14.56
N PRO A 214 -6.89 -1.47 -15.13
CA PRO A 214 -7.23 -2.25 -16.32
C PRO A 214 -8.47 -3.12 -16.08
N PHE A 215 -9.35 -3.19 -17.08
CA PHE A 215 -10.69 -3.71 -16.89
C PHE A 215 -10.71 -5.20 -16.46
N ASP A 216 -9.77 -6.00 -16.96
CA ASP A 216 -9.57 -7.41 -16.60
C ASP A 216 -9.05 -7.63 -15.16
N LEU A 217 -8.54 -6.56 -14.53
CA LEU A 217 -7.95 -6.58 -13.19
C LEU A 217 -8.90 -6.06 -12.10
N LEU A 218 -10.06 -5.50 -12.47
CA LEU A 218 -11.10 -5.11 -11.52
C LEU A 218 -11.53 -6.34 -10.68
N VAL A 219 -11.65 -6.17 -9.36
CA VAL A 219 -12.18 -7.24 -8.47
C VAL A 219 -13.63 -7.58 -8.82
N ALA A 220 -14.42 -6.57 -9.18
CA ALA A 220 -15.81 -6.72 -9.59
C ALA A 220 -16.03 -6.00 -10.92
N PRO A 221 -15.66 -6.60 -12.07
CA PRO A 221 -15.89 -5.97 -13.36
C PRO A 221 -17.40 -5.84 -13.62
N PRO A 222 -17.86 -4.74 -14.28
CA PRO A 222 -19.25 -4.57 -14.66
C PRO A 222 -19.81 -5.77 -15.44
N LYS A 223 -21.08 -6.11 -15.20
CA LYS A 223 -21.78 -7.18 -15.93
C LYS A 223 -22.03 -6.74 -17.38
N VAL A 224 -21.48 -7.49 -18.34
CA VAL A 224 -21.54 -7.25 -19.79
C VAL A 224 -22.96 -7.51 -20.35
N PRO A 225 -23.38 -6.86 -21.46
CA PRO A 225 -24.39 -7.39 -22.37
C PRO A 225 -23.79 -8.49 -23.27
N GLY A 226 -23.98 -9.75 -22.90
CA GLY A 226 -24.02 -10.97 -23.74
C GLY A 226 -23.08 -11.13 -24.96
N ASN A 227 -21.90 -11.72 -24.74
CA ASN A 227 -21.12 -12.51 -25.75
C ASN A 227 -19.73 -12.99 -25.26
N GLY A 228 -19.33 -12.73 -24.01
CA GLY A 228 -18.15 -13.38 -23.40
C GLY A 228 -16.78 -12.95 -23.96
N VAL A 229 -16.76 -11.98 -24.87
CA VAL A 229 -15.55 -11.33 -25.38
C VAL A 229 -15.44 -9.95 -24.71
N TYR A 230 -14.31 -9.67 -24.07
CA TYR A 230 -14.02 -8.34 -23.52
C TYR A 230 -13.74 -7.37 -24.68
N PRO A 231 -14.56 -6.34 -24.94
CA PRO A 231 -14.26 -5.34 -25.94
C PRO A 231 -13.20 -4.39 -25.35
N TYR A 232 -11.95 -4.57 -25.75
CA TYR A 232 -10.94 -3.53 -25.63
C TYR A 232 -11.02 -2.66 -26.90
N PRO A 233 -11.10 -1.32 -26.80
CA PRO A 233 -11.24 -0.51 -25.58
C PRO A 233 -12.70 -0.46 -25.06
N ASP A 234 -12.80 -0.39 -23.73
CA ASP A 234 -13.96 -0.43 -22.84
C ASP A 234 -14.85 0.84 -22.88
N GLY A 235 -14.79 1.59 -23.97
CA GLY A 235 -15.06 3.03 -24.03
C GLY A 235 -16.46 3.54 -23.71
N ASN A 236 -17.40 2.71 -23.23
CA ASN A 236 -18.75 3.13 -22.85
C ASN A 236 -19.37 2.33 -21.68
N ILE A 237 -18.62 1.45 -20.99
CA ILE A 237 -19.17 0.65 -19.88
C ILE A 237 -19.01 1.44 -18.57
N LYS A 238 -20.13 1.73 -17.88
CA LYS A 238 -20.10 2.38 -16.57
C LYS A 238 -19.34 1.50 -15.57
N ARG A 239 -18.23 2.03 -15.05
CA ARG A 239 -17.45 1.41 -13.97
C ARG A 239 -18.09 1.74 -12.61
N PRO A 240 -17.88 0.91 -11.58
CA PRO A 240 -18.25 1.27 -10.21
C PRO A 240 -17.45 2.51 -9.77
N ASP A 241 -18.06 3.37 -8.96
CA ASP A 241 -17.40 4.59 -8.46
C ASP A 241 -16.14 4.25 -7.64
N PHE A 242 -16.14 3.10 -6.94
CA PHE A 242 -14.97 2.51 -6.29
C PHE A 242 -14.72 1.09 -6.81
N SER A 243 -13.50 0.80 -7.29
CA SER A 243 -13.11 -0.54 -7.74
C SER A 243 -11.70 -0.90 -7.31
N PRO A 244 -11.55 -1.84 -6.36
CA PRO A 244 -10.26 -2.45 -6.08
C PRO A 244 -9.65 -3.09 -7.33
N CYS A 245 -8.34 -2.96 -7.46
CA CYS A 245 -7.59 -3.40 -8.63
C CYS A 245 -6.60 -4.50 -8.25
N ASN A 246 -6.75 -5.67 -8.85
CA ASN A 246 -5.75 -6.72 -8.74
C ASN A 246 -4.48 -6.32 -9.47
N SER A 247 -3.31 -6.68 -8.93
CA SER A 247 -2.10 -6.63 -9.74
C SER A 247 -2.12 -7.71 -10.83
N ALA A 248 -1.32 -7.51 -11.88
CA ALA A 248 -1.16 -8.54 -12.90
C ALA A 248 -0.55 -9.84 -12.34
N CYS A 249 0.30 -9.75 -11.30
CA CYS A 249 0.80 -10.93 -10.62
C CYS A 249 -0.35 -11.71 -9.97
N GLN A 250 -1.18 -11.04 -9.17
CA GLN A 250 -2.32 -11.68 -8.51
C GLN A 250 -3.29 -12.32 -9.51
N LYS A 251 -3.60 -11.61 -10.61
CA LYS A 251 -4.57 -12.11 -11.59
C LYS A 251 -4.09 -13.38 -12.31
N TYR A 252 -2.81 -13.42 -12.69
CA TYR A 252 -2.31 -14.42 -13.63
C TYR A 252 -1.35 -15.45 -13.03
N GLY A 253 -0.73 -15.16 -11.88
CA GLY A 253 0.26 -16.02 -11.22
C GLY A 253 1.47 -16.37 -12.08
N ARG A 254 1.78 -15.58 -13.13
CA ARG A 254 2.87 -15.89 -14.05
C ARG A 254 4.16 -15.23 -13.58
N ALA A 255 5.26 -15.98 -13.67
CA ALA A 255 6.59 -15.51 -13.27
C ALA A 255 6.99 -14.15 -13.87
N LYS A 256 6.58 -13.85 -15.11
CA LYS A 256 6.85 -12.55 -15.77
C LYS A 256 6.13 -11.36 -15.13
N TYR A 257 4.97 -11.58 -14.50
CA TYR A 257 4.20 -10.53 -13.83
C TYR A 257 4.58 -10.41 -12.36
N CYS A 258 5.01 -11.51 -11.76
CA CYS A 258 5.44 -11.60 -10.36
C CYS A 258 6.95 -11.40 -10.18
N CYS A 259 7.71 -11.23 -11.26
CA CYS A 259 9.17 -11.16 -11.27
C CYS A 259 9.87 -12.32 -10.55
N THR A 260 9.37 -13.55 -10.71
CA THR A 260 9.95 -14.73 -10.05
C THR A 260 10.77 -15.60 -10.99
N GLY A 261 11.59 -16.48 -10.43
CA GLY A 261 12.40 -17.44 -11.18
C GLY A 261 13.40 -16.74 -12.10
N ARG A 262 13.29 -16.96 -13.42
CA ARG A 262 14.21 -16.33 -14.39
C ARG A 262 14.06 -14.81 -14.49
N TYR A 263 12.96 -14.24 -14.00
CA TYR A 263 12.69 -12.80 -14.07
C TYR A 263 13.18 -12.04 -12.83
N ASP A 264 13.52 -12.76 -11.75
CA ASP A 264 14.02 -12.19 -10.48
C ASP A 264 15.44 -11.59 -10.63
N ARG A 265 16.25 -12.16 -11.51
CA ARG A 265 17.65 -11.74 -11.73
C ARG A 265 17.82 -10.88 -12.98
N GLY A 266 16.75 -10.22 -13.43
CA GLY A 266 16.72 -9.36 -14.61
C GLY A 266 15.60 -9.72 -15.59
N ASN A 267 15.32 -8.80 -16.54
CA ASN A 267 14.25 -8.89 -17.54
C ASN A 267 12.82 -8.89 -16.99
N CYS A 268 12.58 -8.43 -15.76
CA CYS A 268 11.23 -8.10 -15.32
C CYS A 268 10.91 -6.64 -15.65
N ASP A 269 10.32 -6.40 -16.82
CA ASP A 269 9.88 -5.06 -17.20
C ASP A 269 8.53 -4.70 -16.54
N PRO A 270 8.27 -3.40 -16.28
CA PRO A 270 6.97 -2.96 -15.79
C PRO A 270 5.87 -3.38 -16.77
N ASN A 271 4.94 -4.20 -16.29
CA ASN A 271 3.79 -4.66 -17.06
C ASN A 271 2.70 -3.56 -17.16
N TYR A 272 1.61 -3.85 -17.87
CA TYR A 272 0.55 -2.86 -18.12
C TYR A 272 -0.17 -2.39 -16.84
N TYR A 273 -0.29 -3.26 -15.82
CA TYR A 273 -0.77 -2.85 -14.49
C TYR A 273 0.22 -1.92 -13.82
N ALA A 274 1.51 -2.30 -13.79
CA ALA A 274 2.56 -1.51 -13.14
C ALA A 274 2.62 -0.09 -13.73
N LYS A 275 2.56 0.03 -15.07
CA LYS A 275 2.52 1.32 -15.75
C LYS A 275 1.28 2.16 -15.38
N ALA A 276 0.11 1.52 -15.26
CA ALA A 276 -1.12 2.21 -14.86
C ALA A 276 -1.07 2.66 -13.39
N ALA A 277 -0.63 1.78 -12.48
CA ALA A 277 -0.46 2.07 -11.07
C ALA A 277 0.53 3.23 -10.84
N LYS A 278 1.67 3.23 -11.55
CA LYS A 278 2.70 4.27 -11.45
C LYS A 278 2.21 5.64 -11.96
N ALA A 279 1.33 5.66 -12.96
CA ALA A 279 0.73 6.89 -13.45
C ALA A 279 -0.25 7.53 -12.43
N VAL A 280 -0.78 6.74 -11.50
CA VAL A 280 -1.73 7.18 -10.47
C VAL A 280 -1.01 7.52 -9.17
N CYS A 281 -0.05 6.70 -8.77
CA CYS A 281 0.74 6.86 -7.56
C CYS A 281 2.24 6.82 -7.91
N PRO A 282 2.84 7.93 -8.36
CA PRO A 282 4.23 7.99 -8.81
C PRO A 282 5.25 7.55 -7.75
N ASP A 283 4.99 7.86 -6.49
CA ASP A 283 5.86 7.55 -5.35
C ASP A 283 5.65 6.13 -4.78
N ALA A 284 4.68 5.36 -5.30
CA ALA A 284 4.40 4.00 -4.82
C ALA A 284 5.07 2.93 -5.68
N TYR A 285 5.43 1.80 -5.07
CA TYR A 285 5.87 0.62 -5.80
C TYR A 285 4.74 0.09 -6.67
N SER A 286 4.98 -0.05 -7.96
CA SER A 286 3.99 -0.56 -8.91
C SER A 286 4.22 -2.02 -9.31
N TYR A 287 5.43 -2.53 -9.10
CA TYR A 287 5.86 -3.91 -9.33
C TYR A 287 7.16 -4.18 -8.54
N PRO A 288 7.59 -5.44 -8.41
CA PRO A 288 8.72 -5.83 -7.55
C PRO A 288 10.00 -4.98 -7.77
N HIS A 289 10.49 -4.82 -9.00
CA HIS A 289 11.74 -4.07 -9.27
C HIS A 289 11.54 -2.54 -9.46
N ASP A 290 10.58 -1.91 -8.77
CA ASP A 290 10.31 -0.46 -8.86
C ASP A 290 11.06 0.36 -7.79
N ASP A 291 12.32 0.03 -7.51
CA ASP A 291 13.06 0.48 -6.33
C ASP A 291 13.44 1.97 -6.34
N THR A 292 14.17 2.42 -7.36
CA THR A 292 14.79 3.75 -7.46
C THR A 292 13.81 4.93 -7.46
N LYS A 293 12.50 4.64 -7.52
CA LYS A 293 11.42 5.63 -7.62
C LYS A 293 10.29 5.40 -6.62
N SER A 294 10.48 4.56 -5.61
CA SER A 294 9.39 4.19 -4.69
C SER A 294 9.81 3.99 -3.24
N VAL A 295 11.11 3.99 -2.92
CA VAL A 295 11.61 3.86 -1.54
C VAL A 295 11.88 5.22 -0.94
N PHE A 296 11.40 5.41 0.29
CA PHE A 296 11.77 6.53 1.13
C PHE A 296 12.72 6.08 2.22
N GLY A 297 13.74 6.90 2.50
CA GLY A 297 14.69 6.69 3.58
C GLY A 297 14.77 7.91 4.49
N VAL A 298 14.86 7.68 5.79
CA VAL A 298 15.08 8.69 6.82
C VAL A 298 15.92 8.10 7.97
N ALA A 299 16.57 8.94 8.78
CA ALA A 299 17.24 8.45 9.99
C ALA A 299 16.24 7.74 10.91
N ARG A 300 16.72 6.75 11.67
CA ARG A 300 15.85 5.98 12.57
C ARG A 300 15.24 6.81 13.70
N GLY A 301 14.11 6.33 14.20
CA GLY A 301 13.35 6.94 15.28
C GLY A 301 12.09 7.64 14.78
N GLY A 302 11.58 8.56 15.60
CA GLY A 302 10.28 9.19 15.40
C GLY A 302 9.13 8.21 15.66
N ASN A 303 7.92 8.72 15.55
CA ASN A 303 6.71 7.91 15.40
C ASN A 303 6.16 8.09 13.99
N TRP A 304 5.12 7.34 13.68
CA TRP A 304 4.56 7.29 12.35
C TRP A 304 3.04 7.29 12.38
N GLN A 305 2.43 7.69 11.28
CA GLN A 305 1.03 7.38 11.00
C GLN A 305 0.89 6.63 9.68
N VAL A 306 -0.02 5.66 9.66
CA VAL A 306 -0.58 5.10 8.43
C VAL A 306 -2.00 5.63 8.31
N VAL A 307 -2.23 6.52 7.35
CA VAL A 307 -3.50 7.21 7.16
C VAL A 307 -4.24 6.59 5.99
N PHE A 308 -5.35 5.92 6.24
CA PHE A 308 -6.26 5.44 5.20
C PHE A 308 -7.17 6.57 4.74
N CYS A 309 -7.40 6.65 3.43
CA CYS A 309 -8.18 7.70 2.78
C CYS A 309 -7.71 9.13 3.14
N PRO A 310 -6.42 9.48 2.93
CA PRO A 310 -5.88 10.80 3.28
C PRO A 310 -6.56 11.96 2.52
N GLY A 311 -7.27 11.66 1.42
CA GLY A 311 -7.83 12.64 0.50
C GLY A 311 -6.77 13.33 -0.34
N GLY A 312 -7.19 14.24 -1.21
CA GLY A 312 -6.29 15.04 -2.03
C GLY A 312 -5.79 14.32 -3.29
N ARG A 313 -4.51 14.46 -3.59
CA ARG A 313 -3.86 13.88 -4.79
C ARG A 313 -2.66 13.04 -4.35
N SER A 314 -2.28 12.06 -5.17
CA SER A 314 -1.04 11.32 -4.94
C SER A 314 0.17 12.26 -4.99
N THR A 315 1.19 11.94 -4.20
CA THR A 315 2.44 12.69 -4.19
C THR A 315 3.33 12.33 -5.38
N ASN A 316 4.23 13.25 -5.73
CA ASN A 316 5.28 13.06 -6.74
C ASN A 316 6.63 13.58 -6.22
N ILE A 317 6.97 13.15 -5.01
CA ILE A 317 8.12 13.59 -4.23
C ILE A 317 9.42 13.18 -4.91
N LEU A 318 9.57 11.90 -5.25
CA LEU A 318 10.87 11.39 -5.66
C LEU A 318 11.34 12.01 -7.00
N ALA A 319 10.40 12.26 -7.92
CA ALA A 319 10.70 13.01 -9.14
C ALA A 319 11.06 14.48 -8.86
N THR A 320 10.36 15.12 -7.91
CA THR A 320 10.59 16.53 -7.54
C THR A 320 11.93 16.72 -6.83
N VAL A 321 12.31 15.80 -5.94
CA VAL A 321 13.59 15.83 -5.22
C VAL A 321 14.75 15.53 -6.17
N ALA A 322 14.60 14.52 -7.04
CA ALA A 322 15.62 14.22 -8.06
C ALA A 322 15.90 15.42 -8.99
N GLY A 323 14.85 16.13 -9.43
CA GLY A 323 14.99 17.32 -10.27
C GLY A 323 15.57 18.56 -9.57
N LYS A 324 15.68 18.56 -8.23
CA LYS A 324 16.38 19.62 -7.47
C LYS A 324 17.86 19.34 -7.25
N ALA A 325 18.30 18.10 -7.48
CA ALA A 325 19.69 17.68 -7.33
C ALA A 325 20.51 17.79 -8.63
N SER A 326 19.86 18.17 -9.74
CA SER A 326 20.42 18.42 -11.08
C SER A 326 20.58 19.91 -11.35
#